data_AF-A0AA97A6V8-F1
#
_entry.id   AF-A0AA97A6V8-F1
#
_cell.length_a   1.000
_cell.length_b   1.000
_cell.length_c   1.000
_cell.angle_alpha   90.00
_cell.angle_beta   90.00
_cell.angle_gamma   90.00
#
_symmetry.space_group_name_H-M   'P 1'
#
loop_
_entity.id
_entity.type
_entity.pdbx_description
1 polymer ?
#
loop_
_entity_poly.entity_id
_entity_poly.type
_entity_poly.pdbx_seq_one_letter_code
_entity_poly.pdbx_strand_id
1 'polypeptide(L)'
;MIQTIDFHVPELEMMKVYPKALYYLGKIELLKRPKISIVGTRHPINYTKIYTQELARKLSLAGVCIVSGGAQGVDALAHQATGVSNTIMVAGTGLDVRYPAIHQKLIAEIEKEGLVLSQFEAGQPSLKWNFPLRNELIVALGNVLIVTQADLKSGTMHSIEFALKMQKPIYVLPHHLGESEGTNWLLSQGLATPIYDIEAFVVQFGSADLIDETDNFLVYCDTHPFYHDAVAKFAEKVFEYECLGKIKVENGRIKRT
;
A
#
# COMPACT_ATOMS: atom_id res chain seq x y z
N MET A 1 16.95 -7.87 15.82
CA MET A 1 17.18 -9.34 15.79
C MET A 1 16.02 -9.97 15.06
N ILE A 2 16.25 -10.99 14.23
CA ILE A 2 15.18 -11.70 13.52
C ILE A 2 14.34 -12.46 14.56
N GLN A 3 13.03 -12.27 14.52
CA GLN A 3 12.08 -12.91 15.43
C GLN A 3 11.17 -13.86 14.66
N THR A 4 10.57 -14.82 15.36
CA THR A 4 9.59 -15.76 14.80
C THR A 4 8.20 -15.40 15.32
N ILE A 5 7.20 -15.43 14.44
CA ILE A 5 5.80 -15.28 14.82
C ILE A 5 5.33 -16.59 15.47
N ASP A 6 4.82 -16.49 16.69
CA ASP A 6 4.34 -17.60 17.52
C ASP A 6 2.80 -17.65 17.63
N PHE A 7 2.11 -16.75 16.92
CA PHE A 7 0.65 -16.69 16.85
C PHE A 7 0.14 -16.97 15.44
N HIS A 8 -1.14 -17.35 15.37
CA HIS A 8 -1.82 -17.62 14.11
C HIS A 8 -2.20 -16.32 13.38
N VAL A 9 -1.93 -16.24 12.08
CA VAL A 9 -2.28 -15.10 11.21
C VAL A 9 -3.43 -15.55 10.30
N PRO A 10 -4.69 -15.21 10.62
CA PRO A 10 -5.87 -15.77 9.95
C PRO A 10 -5.88 -15.57 8.44
N GLU A 11 -5.35 -14.45 7.95
CA GLU A 11 -5.32 -14.13 6.52
C GLU A 11 -4.53 -15.16 5.69
N LEU A 12 -3.59 -15.88 6.33
CA LEU A 12 -2.75 -16.88 5.67
C LEU A 12 -3.43 -18.24 5.50
N GLU A 13 -4.60 -18.47 6.10
CA GLU A 13 -5.40 -19.68 5.88
C GLU A 13 -5.87 -19.81 4.42
N MET A 14 -5.95 -18.69 3.69
CA MET A 14 -6.31 -18.67 2.27
C MET A 14 -5.18 -19.18 1.37
N MET A 15 -3.95 -19.30 1.88
CA MET A 15 -2.84 -19.90 1.15
C MET A 15 -3.09 -21.39 0.93
N LYS A 16 -2.54 -21.94 -0.15
CA LYS A 16 -2.59 -23.37 -0.44
C LYS A 16 -2.05 -24.22 0.71
N VAL A 17 -0.99 -23.72 1.35
CA VAL A 17 -0.38 -24.33 2.54
C VAL A 17 0.00 -23.20 3.49
N TYR A 18 -0.52 -23.24 4.71
CA TYR A 18 -0.15 -22.31 5.76
C TYR A 18 1.38 -22.38 6.04
N PRO A 19 2.11 -21.25 6.13
CA PRO A 19 3.55 -21.28 6.36
C PRO A 19 3.93 -22.01 7.65
N LYS A 20 4.91 -22.93 7.57
CA LYS A 20 5.39 -23.67 8.77
C LYS A 20 6.05 -22.76 9.80
N ALA A 21 6.67 -21.69 9.32
CA ALA A 21 7.29 -20.66 10.14
C ALA A 21 7.16 -19.32 9.41
N LEU A 22 7.08 -18.25 10.18
CA LEU A 22 7.06 -16.89 9.67
C LEU A 22 7.99 -16.04 10.54
N TYR A 23 8.98 -15.42 9.92
CA TYR A 23 9.99 -14.59 10.55
C TYR A 23 9.71 -13.13 10.29
N TYR A 24 10.13 -12.26 11.21
CA TYR A 24 9.95 -10.83 11.05
C TYR A 24 11.08 -9.95 11.60
N LEU A 25 11.13 -8.74 11.07
CA LEU A 25 11.89 -7.59 11.57
C LEU A 25 10.96 -6.36 11.58
N GLY A 26 11.04 -5.53 12.62
CA GLY A 26 10.25 -4.29 12.73
C GLY A 26 8.96 -4.46 13.53
N LYS A 27 7.94 -3.68 13.16
CA LYS A 27 6.70 -3.41 13.89
C LYS A 27 5.61 -4.44 13.60
N ILE A 28 5.54 -5.49 14.42
CA ILE A 28 4.61 -6.61 14.25
C ILE A 28 3.13 -6.20 14.34
N GLU A 29 2.83 -5.11 15.03
CA GLU A 29 1.50 -4.53 15.18
C GLU A 29 0.85 -4.14 13.84
N LEU A 30 1.65 -3.93 12.78
CA LEU A 30 1.13 -3.66 11.44
C LEU A 30 0.28 -4.82 10.89
N LEU A 31 0.48 -6.06 11.36
CA LEU A 31 -0.39 -7.19 11.01
C LEU A 31 -1.84 -7.00 11.45
N LYS A 32 -2.11 -6.17 12.48
CA LYS A 32 -3.47 -5.93 12.98
C LYS A 32 -4.22 -4.86 12.20
N ARG A 33 -3.54 -4.09 11.34
CA ARG A 33 -4.18 -3.03 10.55
C ARG A 33 -4.98 -3.62 9.38
N PRO A 34 -5.95 -2.86 8.83
CA PRO A 34 -6.45 -3.12 7.48
C PRO A 34 -5.27 -3.14 6.49
N LYS A 35 -5.25 -4.10 5.57
CA LYS A 35 -4.09 -4.32 4.68
C LYS A 35 -4.53 -4.36 3.23
N ILE A 36 -3.76 -3.73 2.35
CA ILE A 36 -3.94 -3.83 0.89
C ILE A 36 -2.63 -4.20 0.24
N SER A 37 -2.69 -5.17 -0.67
CA SER A 37 -1.51 -5.60 -1.42
C SER A 37 -1.38 -4.79 -2.70
N ILE A 38 -0.22 -4.18 -2.94
CA ILE A 38 0.09 -3.44 -4.17
C ILE A 38 1.26 -4.13 -4.87
N VAL A 39 1.05 -4.56 -6.11
CA VAL A 39 2.06 -5.24 -6.92
C VAL A 39 2.05 -4.73 -8.36
N GLY A 40 3.14 -4.95 -9.10
CA GLY A 40 3.18 -4.59 -10.51
C GLY A 40 4.52 -4.85 -11.17
N THR A 41 4.70 -4.27 -12.36
CA THR A 41 5.91 -4.41 -13.16
C THR A 41 7.15 -3.84 -12.46
N ARG A 42 8.31 -4.40 -12.79
CA ARG A 42 9.62 -3.89 -12.39
C ARG A 42 10.04 -2.65 -13.17
N HIS A 43 9.36 -2.36 -14.29
CA HIS A 43 9.67 -1.25 -15.18
C HIS A 43 8.42 -0.40 -15.46
N PRO A 44 7.86 0.28 -14.45
CA PRO A 44 6.62 1.04 -14.62
C PRO A 44 6.82 2.25 -15.53
N ILE A 45 5.80 2.56 -16.33
CA ILE A 45 5.73 3.84 -17.06
C ILE A 45 5.49 5.00 -16.09
N ASN A 46 5.71 6.24 -16.52
CA ASN A 46 5.57 7.40 -15.63
C ASN A 46 4.16 7.56 -15.05
N TYR A 47 3.12 7.29 -15.84
CA TYR A 47 1.73 7.24 -15.38
C TYR A 47 1.59 6.31 -14.15
N THR A 48 2.04 5.06 -14.29
CA THR A 48 1.99 4.06 -13.23
C THR A 48 2.80 4.48 -12.00
N LYS A 49 3.97 5.10 -12.17
CA LYS A 49 4.79 5.58 -11.04
C LYS A 49 4.02 6.59 -10.19
N ILE A 50 3.46 7.61 -10.84
CA ILE A 50 2.71 8.69 -10.18
C ILE A 50 1.55 8.11 -9.39
N TYR A 51 0.71 7.31 -10.03
CA TYR A 51 -0.51 6.81 -9.41
C TYR A 51 -0.29 5.68 -8.41
N THR A 52 0.78 4.88 -8.56
CA THR A 52 1.20 3.92 -7.52
C THR A 52 1.59 4.67 -6.24
N GLN A 53 2.39 5.73 -6.36
CA GLN A 53 2.80 6.53 -5.21
C GLN A 53 1.62 7.25 -4.57
N GLU A 54 0.73 7.82 -5.38
CA GLU A 54 -0.46 8.50 -4.88
C GLU A 54 -1.40 7.55 -4.13
N LEU A 55 -1.73 6.40 -4.72
CA LEU A 55 -2.56 5.36 -4.09
C LEU A 55 -1.96 4.90 -2.76
N ALA A 56 -0.69 4.48 -2.79
CA ALA A 56 -0.02 3.95 -1.60
C ALA A 56 0.06 5.01 -0.48
N ARG A 57 0.37 6.27 -0.83
CA ARG A 57 0.39 7.38 0.14
C ARG A 57 -0.97 7.62 0.76
N LYS A 58 -2.04 7.75 -0.05
CA LYS A 58 -3.38 8.06 0.43
C LYS A 58 -3.98 6.93 1.27
N LEU A 59 -3.84 5.68 0.83
CA LEU A 59 -4.23 4.51 1.62
C LEU A 59 -3.48 4.46 2.96
N SER A 60 -2.17 4.69 2.93
CA SER A 60 -1.35 4.74 4.14
C SER A 60 -1.80 5.83 5.12
N LEU A 61 -2.11 7.03 4.61
CA LEU A 61 -2.65 8.14 5.42
C LEU A 61 -4.03 7.83 5.99
N ALA A 62 -4.85 7.07 5.26
CA ALA A 62 -6.16 6.58 5.73
C ALA A 62 -6.06 5.38 6.68
N GLY A 63 -4.86 5.04 7.16
CA GLY A 63 -4.63 3.97 8.14
C GLY A 63 -4.49 2.56 7.56
N VAL A 64 -4.56 2.41 6.23
CA VAL A 64 -4.43 1.13 5.54
C VAL A 64 -2.96 0.80 5.34
N CYS A 65 -2.53 -0.37 5.82
CA CYS A 65 -1.15 -0.82 5.68
C CYS A 65 -0.91 -1.40 4.27
N ILE A 66 0.15 -0.93 3.60
CA ILE A 66 0.49 -1.41 2.26
C ILE A 66 1.38 -2.65 2.35
N VAL A 67 0.96 -3.75 1.72
CA VAL A 67 1.73 -4.99 1.62
C VAL A 67 2.34 -5.11 0.23
N SER A 68 3.65 -5.33 0.13
CA SER A 68 4.32 -5.56 -1.15
C SER A 68 5.63 -6.34 -1.00
N GLY A 69 6.32 -6.60 -2.09
CA GLY A 69 7.48 -7.50 -2.14
C GLY A 69 8.85 -6.84 -2.13
N GLY A 70 8.95 -5.52 -2.08
CA GLY A 70 10.23 -4.80 -2.20
C GLY A 70 11.01 -5.07 -3.49
N ALA A 71 10.39 -5.60 -4.55
CA ALA A 71 11.03 -5.71 -5.86
C ALA A 71 11.30 -4.32 -6.46
N GLN A 72 12.08 -4.28 -7.54
CA GLN A 72 12.20 -3.06 -8.34
C GLN A 72 10.83 -2.64 -8.92
N GLY A 73 10.69 -1.35 -9.23
CA GLY A 73 9.47 -0.82 -9.85
C GLY A 73 8.35 -0.59 -8.83
N VAL A 74 7.17 -1.12 -9.13
CA VAL A 74 5.92 -0.83 -8.38
C VAL A 74 6.05 -1.11 -6.88
N ASP A 75 6.63 -2.25 -6.49
CA ASP A 75 6.77 -2.62 -5.08
C ASP A 75 7.57 -1.58 -4.27
N ALA A 76 8.74 -1.19 -4.76
CA ALA A 76 9.58 -0.19 -4.10
C ALA A 76 8.89 1.19 -4.04
N LEU A 77 8.20 1.59 -5.12
CA LEU A 77 7.45 2.85 -5.16
C LEU A 77 6.31 2.87 -4.14
N ALA A 78 5.59 1.75 -4.01
CA ALA A 78 4.52 1.60 -3.03
C ALA A 78 5.05 1.75 -1.61
N HIS A 79 6.12 1.03 -1.24
CA HIS A 79 6.75 1.14 0.07
C HIS A 79 7.23 2.57 0.38
N GLN A 80 7.94 3.20 -0.55
CA GLN A 80 8.47 4.56 -0.39
C GLN A 80 7.36 5.59 -0.13
N ALA A 81 6.25 5.47 -0.84
CA ALA A 81 5.14 6.41 -0.74
C ALA A 81 4.41 6.40 0.61
N THR A 82 4.55 5.32 1.39
CA THR A 82 4.00 5.23 2.76
C THR A 82 4.84 5.93 3.83
N GLY A 83 6.02 6.46 3.46
CA GLY A 83 7.00 6.94 4.44
C GLY A 83 7.56 5.81 5.30
N VAL A 84 7.58 4.58 4.77
CA VAL A 84 8.11 3.32 5.34
C VAL A 84 7.55 2.86 6.70
N SER A 85 6.65 3.62 7.32
CA SER A 85 6.14 3.34 8.67
C SER A 85 4.83 2.54 8.70
N ASN A 86 4.05 2.60 7.62
CA ASN A 86 2.78 1.88 7.51
C ASN A 86 2.79 0.92 6.31
N THR A 87 3.79 0.04 6.29
CA THR A 87 3.96 -0.93 5.21
C THR A 87 4.58 -2.24 5.69
N ILE A 88 4.19 -3.33 5.03
CA ILE A 88 4.71 -4.68 5.22
C ILE A 88 5.42 -5.12 3.94
N MET A 89 6.73 -5.32 4.01
CA MET A 89 7.49 -5.96 2.95
C MET A 89 7.53 -7.47 3.17
N VAL A 90 7.19 -8.26 2.16
CA VAL A 90 7.37 -9.72 2.19
C VAL A 90 8.59 -10.12 1.38
N ALA A 91 9.62 -10.64 2.06
CA ALA A 91 10.88 -11.03 1.44
C ALA A 91 10.81 -12.42 0.78
N GLY A 92 11.57 -12.59 -0.31
CA GLY A 92 11.76 -13.87 -1.00
C GLY A 92 12.99 -14.66 -0.54
N THR A 93 13.57 -14.26 0.59
CA THR A 93 14.85 -14.73 1.15
C THR A 93 14.75 -14.82 2.66
N GLY A 94 15.73 -15.42 3.33
CA GLY A 94 15.95 -15.18 4.75
C GLY A 94 16.08 -13.68 5.05
N LEU A 95 15.65 -13.25 6.25
CA LEU A 95 15.69 -11.83 6.65
C LEU A 95 17.10 -11.30 6.95
N ASP A 96 18.11 -12.17 6.95
CA ASP A 96 19.53 -11.83 6.96
C ASP A 96 20.05 -11.39 5.58
N VAL A 97 19.26 -11.58 4.52
CA VAL A 97 19.61 -11.22 3.14
C VAL A 97 18.69 -10.12 2.62
N ARG A 98 19.23 -8.91 2.44
CA ARG A 98 18.50 -7.79 1.81
C ARG A 98 18.52 -7.91 0.30
N TYR A 99 17.41 -8.36 -0.28
CA TYR A 99 17.21 -8.49 -1.73
C TYR A 99 16.00 -7.66 -2.22
N PRO A 100 16.11 -6.94 -3.35
CA PRO A 100 17.31 -6.80 -4.19
C PRO A 100 18.32 -5.82 -3.58
N ALA A 101 19.61 -6.00 -3.90
CA ALA A 101 20.70 -5.20 -3.33
C ALA A 101 20.53 -3.68 -3.56
N ILE A 102 19.94 -3.30 -4.71
CA ILE A 102 19.65 -1.89 -5.05
C ILE A 102 18.68 -1.22 -4.07
N HIS A 103 17.88 -1.99 -3.32
CA HIS A 103 16.92 -1.46 -2.35
C HIS A 103 17.37 -1.69 -0.91
N GLN A 104 18.64 -2.03 -0.65
CA GLN A 104 19.15 -2.25 0.71
C GLN A 104 18.83 -1.11 1.69
N LYS A 105 18.93 0.15 1.24
CA LYS A 105 18.59 1.31 2.07
C LYS A 105 17.10 1.34 2.43
N LEU A 106 16.23 1.18 1.44
CA LEU A 106 14.78 1.14 1.64
C LEU A 106 14.38 -0.02 2.56
N ILE A 107 14.94 -1.21 2.34
CA ILE A 107 14.68 -2.38 3.17
C ILE A 107 15.11 -2.12 4.61
N ALA A 108 16.30 -1.53 4.83
CA ALA A 108 16.78 -1.17 6.16
C ALA A 108 15.92 -0.09 6.85
N GLU A 109 15.27 0.78 6.08
CA GLU A 109 14.30 1.76 6.60
C GLU A 109 13.00 1.07 7.02
N ILE A 110 12.47 0.14 6.23
CA ILE A 110 11.28 -0.67 6.56
C ILE A 110 11.55 -1.59 7.76
N GLU A 111 12.74 -2.19 7.87
CA GLU A 111 13.13 -3.01 9.04
C GLU A 111 13.06 -2.24 10.36
N LYS A 112 13.23 -0.90 10.32
CA LYS A 112 13.20 -0.03 11.50
C LYS A 112 11.80 0.52 11.77
N GLU A 113 11.13 1.00 10.74
CA GLU A 113 9.90 1.78 10.90
C GLU A 113 8.62 1.04 10.49
N GLY A 114 8.74 0.05 9.61
CA GLY A 114 7.65 -0.77 9.12
C GLY A 114 7.81 -2.21 9.59
N LEU A 115 7.38 -3.17 8.74
CA LEU A 115 7.51 -4.59 9.02
C LEU A 115 8.08 -5.31 7.80
N VAL A 116 9.05 -6.19 8.01
CA VAL A 116 9.53 -7.13 7.00
C VAL A 116 9.20 -8.54 7.45
N LEU A 117 8.55 -9.33 6.58
CA LEU A 117 8.16 -10.71 6.82
C LEU A 117 8.88 -11.65 5.86
N SER A 118 9.18 -12.87 6.31
CA SER A 118 9.64 -13.94 5.44
C SER A 118 9.24 -15.30 5.98
N GLN A 119 8.87 -16.23 5.09
CA GLN A 119 8.66 -17.64 5.43
C GLN A 119 9.94 -18.49 5.27
N PHE A 120 11.07 -17.86 4.91
CA PHE A 120 12.33 -18.53 4.62
C PHE A 120 13.29 -18.35 5.79
N GLU A 121 13.96 -19.45 6.18
CA GLU A 121 14.92 -19.46 7.28
C GLU A 121 16.14 -18.59 6.98
N ALA A 122 16.84 -18.15 8.03
CA ALA A 122 18.08 -17.40 7.88
C ALA A 122 19.11 -18.18 7.03
N GLY A 123 19.81 -17.49 6.15
CA GLY A 123 20.77 -18.06 5.21
C GLY A 123 20.16 -18.57 3.90
N GLN A 124 18.83 -18.61 3.76
CA GLN A 124 18.21 -19.02 2.49
C GLN A 124 18.35 -17.92 1.41
N PRO A 125 18.99 -18.23 0.26
CA PRO A 125 19.26 -17.25 -0.79
C PRO A 125 18.04 -16.94 -1.66
N SER A 126 18.20 -15.99 -2.59
CA SER A 126 17.16 -15.59 -3.56
C SER A 126 16.98 -16.63 -4.67
N LEU A 127 16.24 -17.69 -4.38
CA LEU A 127 15.96 -18.76 -5.33
C LEU A 127 14.73 -18.42 -6.18
N LYS A 128 14.74 -18.76 -7.48
CA LYS A 128 13.65 -18.40 -8.40
C LYS A 128 12.28 -18.90 -7.93
N TRP A 129 12.23 -20.08 -7.31
CA TRP A 129 11.00 -20.68 -6.79
C TRP A 129 10.49 -20.04 -5.48
N ASN A 130 11.29 -19.21 -4.81
CA ASN A 130 10.84 -18.50 -3.62
C ASN A 130 9.87 -17.38 -3.97
N PHE A 131 10.02 -16.75 -5.15
CA PHE A 131 9.20 -15.58 -5.51
C PHE A 131 7.71 -15.90 -5.70
N PRO A 132 7.30 -17.01 -6.35
CA PRO A 132 5.89 -17.40 -6.37
C PRO A 132 5.31 -17.66 -4.97
N LEU A 133 6.03 -18.37 -4.10
CA LEU A 133 5.57 -18.64 -2.73
C LEU A 133 5.44 -17.35 -1.90
N ARG A 134 6.42 -16.46 -2.04
CA ARG A 134 6.38 -15.12 -1.45
C ARG A 134 5.16 -14.34 -1.96
N ASN A 135 4.88 -14.38 -3.26
CA ASN A 135 3.77 -13.64 -3.86
C ASN A 135 2.43 -14.14 -3.33
N GLU A 136 2.28 -15.44 -3.09
CA GLU A 136 1.10 -16.01 -2.44
C GLU A 136 0.90 -15.39 -1.04
N LEU A 137 1.97 -15.27 -0.25
CA LEU A 137 1.95 -14.62 1.06
C LEU A 137 1.58 -13.13 0.99
N ILE A 138 2.10 -12.38 0.00
CA ILE A 138 1.69 -10.97 -0.24
C ILE A 138 0.18 -10.90 -0.48
N VAL A 139 -0.35 -11.74 -1.37
CA VAL A 139 -1.76 -11.71 -1.73
C VAL A 139 -2.63 -12.14 -0.55
N ALA A 140 -2.20 -13.16 0.20
CA ALA A 140 -2.89 -13.64 1.39
C ALA A 140 -3.02 -12.55 2.46
N LEU A 141 -2.00 -11.73 2.70
CA LEU A 141 -2.04 -10.69 3.74
C LEU A 141 -2.98 -9.51 3.42
N GLY A 142 -3.14 -9.11 2.16
CA GLY A 142 -4.00 -7.97 1.79
C GLY A 142 -5.47 -8.34 1.63
N ASN A 143 -6.40 -7.52 2.08
CA ASN A 143 -7.84 -7.74 1.87
C ASN A 143 -8.23 -7.69 0.39
N VAL A 144 -7.55 -6.84 -0.39
CA VAL A 144 -7.69 -6.74 -1.85
C VAL A 144 -6.31 -6.66 -2.49
N LEU A 145 -6.24 -6.98 -3.79
CA LEU A 145 -5.03 -6.86 -4.60
C LEU A 145 -5.16 -5.69 -5.58
N ILE A 146 -4.23 -4.73 -5.52
CA ILE A 146 -4.07 -3.68 -6.53
C ILE A 146 -2.91 -4.06 -7.44
N VAL A 147 -3.18 -4.15 -8.75
CA VAL A 147 -2.16 -4.34 -9.78
C VAL A 147 -2.05 -3.06 -10.61
N THR A 148 -1.01 -2.26 -10.36
CA THR A 148 -0.92 -0.93 -10.98
C THR A 148 -0.36 -0.95 -12.40
N GLN A 149 0.34 -2.00 -12.81
CA GLN A 149 0.72 -2.28 -14.20
C GLN A 149 1.30 -3.69 -14.31
N ALA A 150 0.91 -4.47 -15.31
CA ALA A 150 1.44 -5.81 -15.57
C ALA A 150 1.30 -6.22 -17.04
N ASP A 151 2.28 -6.96 -17.55
CA ASP A 151 2.21 -7.61 -18.87
C ASP A 151 1.75 -9.07 -18.73
N LEU A 152 1.19 -9.64 -19.80
CA LEU A 152 0.65 -11.02 -19.82
C LEU A 152 1.67 -12.10 -19.43
N LYS A 153 2.97 -11.87 -19.68
CA LYS A 153 4.07 -12.80 -19.35
C LYS A 153 4.93 -12.29 -18.20
N SER A 154 4.34 -11.54 -17.27
CA SER A 154 5.04 -10.97 -16.12
C SER A 154 4.92 -11.84 -14.87
N GLY A 155 5.90 -11.74 -13.96
CA GLY A 155 5.85 -12.43 -12.66
C GLY A 155 4.65 -12.03 -11.79
N THR A 156 4.08 -10.84 -12.03
CA THR A 156 2.88 -10.31 -11.38
C THR A 156 1.63 -11.16 -11.67
N MET A 157 1.60 -11.87 -12.81
CA MET A 157 0.47 -12.76 -13.14
C MET A 157 0.28 -13.88 -12.11
N HIS A 158 1.35 -14.35 -11.45
CA HIS A 158 1.20 -15.30 -10.36
C HIS A 158 0.41 -14.71 -9.18
N SER A 159 0.65 -13.44 -8.82
CA SER A 159 -0.12 -12.77 -7.76
C SER A 159 -1.59 -12.63 -8.15
N ILE A 160 -1.88 -12.34 -9.41
CA ILE A 160 -3.24 -12.30 -9.96
C ILE A 160 -3.91 -13.68 -9.84
N GLU A 161 -3.22 -14.74 -10.24
CA GLU A 161 -3.74 -16.11 -10.13
C GLU A 161 -4.03 -16.50 -8.67
N PHE A 162 -3.17 -16.11 -7.72
CA PHE A 162 -3.43 -16.33 -6.30
C PHE A 162 -4.65 -15.55 -5.83
N ALA A 163 -4.81 -14.27 -6.22
CA ALA A 163 -5.96 -13.47 -5.83
C ALA A 163 -7.27 -14.07 -6.35
N LEU A 164 -7.28 -14.54 -7.61
CA LEU A 164 -8.44 -15.23 -8.18
C LEU A 164 -8.77 -16.53 -7.42
N LYS A 165 -7.77 -17.34 -7.08
CA LYS A 165 -7.96 -18.57 -6.30
C LYS A 165 -8.49 -18.30 -4.89
N MET A 166 -8.02 -17.23 -4.27
CA MET A 166 -8.45 -16.78 -2.93
C MET A 166 -9.75 -15.96 -2.97
N GLN A 167 -10.34 -15.75 -4.16
CA GLN A 167 -11.54 -14.93 -4.38
C GLN A 167 -11.39 -13.51 -3.84
N LYS A 168 -10.18 -12.95 -3.92
CA LYS A 168 -9.90 -11.58 -3.50
C LYS A 168 -10.23 -10.60 -4.62
N PRO A 169 -10.91 -9.48 -4.31
CA PRO A 169 -11.11 -8.41 -5.29
C PRO A 169 -9.78 -7.92 -5.85
N ILE A 170 -9.73 -7.80 -7.18
CA ILE A 170 -8.58 -7.27 -7.90
C ILE A 170 -8.95 -5.90 -8.45
N TYR A 171 -8.11 -4.90 -8.18
CA TYR A 171 -8.24 -3.56 -8.71
C TYR A 171 -7.05 -3.22 -9.58
N VAL A 172 -7.28 -2.45 -10.64
CA VAL A 172 -6.22 -2.05 -11.57
C VAL A 172 -6.32 -0.58 -11.91
N LEU A 173 -5.19 0.03 -12.25
CA LEU A 173 -5.23 1.32 -12.94
C LEU A 173 -5.66 1.10 -14.39
N PRO A 174 -6.48 2.00 -14.97
CA PRO A 174 -6.79 1.95 -16.39
C PRO A 174 -5.57 2.39 -17.22
N HIS A 175 -5.25 1.63 -18.27
CA HIS A 175 -4.15 1.96 -19.20
C HIS A 175 -4.67 2.10 -20.62
N HIS A 176 -3.90 2.82 -21.45
CA HIS A 176 -4.16 2.88 -22.89
C HIS A 176 -3.97 1.50 -23.54
N LEU A 177 -4.54 1.34 -24.75
CA LEU A 177 -4.24 0.18 -25.59
C LEU A 177 -2.74 0.12 -25.91
N GLY A 178 -2.16 -1.07 -25.89
CA GLY A 178 -0.72 -1.29 -26.07
C GLY A 178 0.12 -1.08 -24.80
N GLU A 179 -0.49 -0.65 -23.70
CA GLU A 179 0.11 -0.61 -22.38
C GLU A 179 -0.54 -1.64 -21.45
N SER A 180 0.23 -2.16 -20.50
CA SER A 180 -0.26 -3.01 -19.40
C SER A 180 -1.23 -4.11 -19.86
N GLU A 181 -0.81 -4.91 -20.84
CA GLU A 181 -1.68 -5.90 -21.49
C GLU A 181 -2.33 -6.88 -20.49
N GLY A 182 -1.65 -7.18 -19.38
CA GLY A 182 -2.17 -8.04 -18.32
C GLY A 182 -3.33 -7.39 -17.54
N THR A 183 -3.23 -6.12 -17.16
CA THR A 183 -4.34 -5.43 -16.45
C THR A 183 -5.50 -5.14 -17.38
N ASN A 184 -5.23 -4.76 -18.63
CA ASN A 184 -6.26 -4.57 -19.65
C ASN A 184 -6.97 -5.89 -19.99
N TRP A 185 -6.24 -7.01 -20.04
CA TRP A 185 -6.84 -8.33 -20.17
C TRP A 185 -7.77 -8.64 -18.98
N LEU A 186 -7.35 -8.40 -17.73
CA LEU A 186 -8.22 -8.60 -16.57
C LEU A 186 -9.53 -7.82 -16.64
N LEU A 187 -9.47 -6.55 -17.06
CA LEU A 187 -10.67 -5.72 -17.28
C LEU A 187 -11.58 -6.32 -18.37
N SER A 188 -11.00 -6.76 -19.49
CA SER A 188 -11.76 -7.37 -20.59
C SER A 188 -12.49 -8.65 -20.20
N GLN A 189 -11.98 -9.38 -19.20
CA GLN A 189 -12.56 -10.63 -18.69
C GLN A 189 -13.53 -10.39 -17.52
N GLY A 190 -13.70 -9.14 -17.06
CA GLY A 190 -14.49 -8.84 -15.86
C GLY A 190 -13.86 -9.40 -14.56
N LEU A 191 -12.55 -9.65 -14.56
CA LEU A 191 -11.81 -10.24 -13.43
C LEU A 191 -11.21 -9.18 -12.49
N ALA A 192 -11.24 -7.91 -12.88
CA ALA A 192 -10.76 -6.80 -12.07
C ALA A 192 -11.68 -5.58 -12.20
N THR A 193 -11.64 -4.70 -11.20
CA THR A 193 -12.35 -3.42 -11.19
C THR A 193 -11.36 -2.28 -11.46
N PRO A 194 -11.65 -1.37 -12.40
CA PRO A 194 -10.78 -0.23 -12.66
C PRO A 194 -10.89 0.83 -11.55
N ILE A 195 -9.75 1.43 -11.17
CA ILE A 195 -9.70 2.59 -10.27
C ILE A 195 -9.70 3.85 -11.13
N TYR A 196 -10.87 4.46 -11.32
CA TYR A 196 -11.00 5.74 -12.05
C TYR A 196 -10.84 6.97 -11.15
N ASP A 197 -11.15 6.81 -9.86
CA ASP A 197 -11.07 7.86 -8.86
C ASP A 197 -10.37 7.30 -7.62
N ILE A 198 -9.17 7.81 -7.35
CA ILE A 198 -8.34 7.37 -6.23
C ILE A 198 -8.96 7.80 -4.90
N GLU A 199 -9.59 8.98 -4.82
CA GLU A 199 -10.19 9.45 -3.56
C GLU A 199 -11.39 8.57 -3.20
N ALA A 200 -12.30 8.36 -4.15
CA ALA A 200 -13.45 7.49 -3.94
C ALA A 200 -13.04 6.05 -3.63
N PHE A 201 -11.92 5.57 -4.19
CA PHE A 201 -11.35 4.27 -3.86
C PHE A 201 -10.80 4.24 -2.42
N VAL A 202 -10.02 5.24 -2.01
CA VAL A 202 -9.42 5.29 -0.67
C VAL A 202 -10.50 5.32 0.42
N VAL A 203 -11.59 6.05 0.22
CA VAL A 203 -12.73 6.12 1.17
C VAL A 203 -13.36 4.74 1.43
N GLN A 204 -13.31 3.81 0.47
CA GLN A 204 -13.87 2.46 0.65
C GLN A 204 -13.06 1.60 1.62
N PHE A 205 -11.77 1.89 1.79
CA PHE A 205 -10.84 1.05 2.55
C PHE A 205 -10.22 1.75 3.76
N GLY A 206 -10.20 3.08 3.76
CA GLY A 206 -9.88 3.87 4.93
C GLY A 206 -10.84 3.55 6.06
N SER A 207 -10.33 3.43 7.27
CA SER A 207 -11.21 3.49 8.43
C SER A 207 -11.77 4.91 8.48
N ALA A 208 -13.10 5.04 8.53
CA ALA A 208 -13.78 6.30 8.83
C ALA A 208 -13.28 6.95 10.15
N ASP A 209 -12.50 6.21 10.94
CA ASP A 209 -11.87 6.66 12.19
C ASP A 209 -10.44 7.24 12.01
N LEU A 210 -9.84 7.24 10.80
CA LEU A 210 -8.47 7.74 10.57
C LEU A 210 -8.34 8.79 9.46
N ILE A 211 -9.40 9.02 8.69
CA ILE A 211 -9.69 10.36 8.21
C ILE A 211 -10.43 10.99 9.38
N ASP A 212 -9.96 12.12 9.90
CA ASP A 212 -10.79 12.91 10.82
C ASP A 212 -11.97 13.49 10.01
N GLU A 213 -12.93 12.63 9.64
CA GLU A 213 -14.24 13.00 9.08
C GLU A 213 -15.09 13.71 10.15
N THR A 214 -14.58 13.86 11.38
CA THR A 214 -15.18 14.71 12.40
C THR A 214 -14.60 16.12 12.45
N ASP A 215 -13.50 16.42 11.75
CA ASP A 215 -13.04 17.81 11.64
C ASP A 215 -13.76 18.53 10.51
N ASN A 216 -15.05 18.80 10.76
CA ASN A 216 -15.90 19.65 9.94
C ASN A 216 -15.21 20.95 9.51
N PHE A 217 -14.23 21.44 10.27
CA PHE A 217 -13.47 22.63 9.91
C PHE A 217 -12.48 22.41 8.76
N LEU A 218 -11.73 21.30 8.74
CA LEU A 218 -10.82 21.00 7.62
C LEU A 218 -11.58 20.74 6.32
N VAL A 219 -12.69 20.01 6.40
CA VAL A 219 -13.61 19.81 5.26
C VAL A 219 -14.17 21.16 4.78
N TYR A 220 -14.54 22.04 5.70
CA TYR A 220 -14.98 23.39 5.37
C TYR A 220 -13.86 24.22 4.71
N CYS A 221 -12.61 24.08 5.14
CA CYS A 221 -11.47 24.79 4.56
C CYS A 221 -11.21 24.42 3.09
N ASP A 222 -11.51 23.19 2.67
CA ASP A 222 -11.35 22.76 1.27
C ASP A 222 -12.28 23.52 0.31
N THR A 223 -13.35 24.15 0.82
CA THR A 223 -14.23 25.05 0.05
C THR A 223 -13.66 26.46 -0.17
N HIS A 224 -12.45 26.73 0.34
CA HIS A 224 -11.80 28.05 0.30
C HIS A 224 -12.67 29.19 0.85
N PRO A 225 -13.22 29.05 2.08
CA PRO A 225 -14.13 30.03 2.68
C PRO A 225 -13.39 31.32 3.02
N PHE A 226 -14.13 32.42 3.13
CA PHE A 226 -13.58 33.64 3.69
C PHE A 226 -13.27 33.45 5.17
N TYR A 227 -12.20 34.09 5.65
CA TYR A 227 -11.75 33.97 7.04
C TYR A 227 -12.84 34.35 8.03
N HIS A 228 -13.59 35.43 7.77
CA HIS A 228 -14.67 35.86 8.65
C HIS A 228 -15.81 34.85 8.75
N ASP A 229 -16.19 34.20 7.63
CA ASP A 229 -17.23 33.16 7.61
C ASP A 229 -16.78 31.90 8.36
N ALA A 230 -15.49 31.59 8.31
CA ALA A 230 -14.89 30.48 9.02
C ALA A 230 -14.79 30.75 10.53
N VAL A 231 -14.37 31.94 10.93
CA VAL A 231 -14.35 32.36 12.35
C VAL A 231 -15.76 32.38 12.93
N ALA A 232 -16.76 32.83 12.17
CA ALA A 232 -18.16 32.82 12.63
C ALA A 232 -18.71 31.42 12.91
N LYS A 233 -18.20 30.39 12.24
CA LYS A 233 -18.66 28.99 12.37
C LYS A 233 -17.76 28.10 13.23
N PHE A 234 -16.46 28.39 13.27
CA PHE A 234 -15.43 27.51 13.84
C PHE A 234 -14.31 28.29 14.56
N ALA A 235 -14.66 29.35 15.30
CA ALA A 235 -13.73 30.32 15.92
C ALA A 235 -12.50 29.69 16.60
N GLU A 236 -12.71 28.71 17.49
CA GLU A 236 -11.63 28.07 18.25
C GLU A 236 -10.68 27.27 17.34
N LYS A 237 -11.23 26.55 16.37
CA LYS A 237 -10.45 25.72 15.43
C LYS A 237 -9.66 26.55 14.43
N VAL A 238 -10.21 27.66 13.95
CA VAL A 238 -9.48 28.58 13.05
C VAL A 238 -8.18 29.05 13.72
N PHE A 239 -8.28 29.52 14.97
CA PHE A 239 -7.12 30.04 15.69
C PHE A 239 -6.10 28.93 16.01
N GLU A 240 -6.57 27.79 16.52
CA GLU A 240 -5.71 26.64 16.82
C GLU A 240 -4.95 26.17 15.59
N TYR A 241 -5.61 26.05 14.44
CA TYR A 241 -5.04 25.46 13.24
C TYR A 241 -4.12 26.44 12.49
N GLU A 242 -4.38 27.74 12.63
CA GLU A 242 -3.49 28.79 12.19
C GLU A 242 -2.18 28.77 13.02
N CYS A 243 -2.27 28.65 14.35
CA CYS A 243 -1.10 28.50 15.22
C CYS A 243 -0.29 27.22 14.95
N LEU A 244 -0.97 26.11 14.66
CA LEU A 244 -0.34 24.83 14.31
C LEU A 244 0.18 24.79 12.86
N GLY A 245 -0.06 25.83 12.06
CA GLY A 245 0.36 25.90 10.64
C GLY A 245 -0.40 24.97 9.69
N LYS A 246 -1.51 24.36 10.14
CA LYS A 246 -2.35 23.45 9.34
C LYS A 246 -3.17 24.19 8.28
N ILE A 247 -3.39 25.48 8.47
CA ILE A 247 -4.06 26.37 7.52
C ILE A 247 -3.24 27.66 7.34
N LYS A 248 -3.49 28.36 6.25
CA LYS A 248 -2.93 29.68 5.95
C LYS A 248 -4.01 30.59 5.40
N VAL A 249 -3.97 31.86 5.80
CA VAL A 249 -4.86 32.89 5.27
C VAL A 249 -4.16 33.63 4.14
N GLU A 250 -4.71 33.53 2.93
CA GLU A 250 -4.20 34.22 1.74
C GLU A 250 -5.36 34.98 1.08
N ASN A 251 -5.17 36.29 0.86
CA ASN A 251 -6.19 37.17 0.26
C ASN A 251 -7.56 37.10 0.97
N GLY A 252 -7.56 36.97 2.31
CA GLY A 252 -8.77 36.91 3.13
C GLY A 252 -9.52 35.57 3.10
N ARG A 253 -8.93 34.53 2.48
CA ARG A 253 -9.49 33.17 2.43
C ARG A 253 -8.59 32.18 3.14
N ILE A 254 -9.21 31.15 3.72
CA ILE A 254 -8.48 30.05 4.36
C ILE A 254 -8.10 29.02 3.32
N LYS A 255 -6.85 28.56 3.36
CA LYS A 255 -6.32 27.46 2.57
C LYS A 255 -5.63 26.46 3.48
N ARG A 256 -5.83 25.17 3.24
CA ARG A 256 -5.13 24.09 3.94
C ARG A 256 -3.67 24.03 3.51
N THR A 257 -2.76 23.88 4.46
CA THR A 257 -1.30 23.77 4.23
C THR A 257 -0.87 22.32 4.05
#